data_AF-A0A949T6M3-F1
#
_entry.id   AF-A0A949T6M3-F1
#
_cell.length_a   1.000
_cell.length_b   1.000
_cell.length_c   1.000
_cell.angle_alpha   90.00
_cell.angle_beta   90.00
_cell.angle_gamma   90.00
#
_symmetry.space_group_name_H-M   'P 1'
#
loop_
_entity.id
_entity.type
_entity.pdbx_description
1 polymer ?
#
loop_
_entity_poly.entity_id
_entity_poly.type
_entity_poly.pdbx_seq_one_letter_code
_entity_poly.pdbx_strand_id
1 'polypeptide(L)'
;MNQNKLFQRTRVRLALWYAIVMGLILTVCSFGFYTAVSHAHSEALDRELEFVARSLHNNLESKLKQPEKVEPIIKEVLPNICVVETGCISEKSASQRHILNAIHQGYYISLFGNSGSLIATAGSLPQTPISNLNKKVWQTIQDEAGDFYHQMSLELHTKDNRDWGYLQVGRNIADVNSYMDAVKLCLLVGIPIGMTMIAFASWWLAGLAMRPIYQSYRQIQQFTADAAHELRTPLAATQATIDSVLLMPDLDIKEAWNILETIKRQNQRLTSLVVDLLMLSRFDRQTISVQRELCSLNDIIEDLIEEFAAMAISSKVILKSEIHVNKEINIVGNSEQLYRLFSNLIVNAIQYTLPGGEVTVILDKYDSDAEVRVKDTGIGIPKHELSNVFDRFYRVNSDRSRHTGGSGLGLAIAKAIVVSHHGNLSVESEVKKGSTFIVTLPYNQSSRSKLIKKR
;
A
#
# COMPACT_ATOMS: atom_id res chain seq x y z
N MET A 1 5.39 -4.10 -18.07
CA MET A 1 4.61 -5.08 -17.28
C MET A 1 3.91 -6.13 -18.13
N ASN A 2 3.21 -5.78 -19.22
CA ASN A 2 2.37 -6.75 -19.96
C ASN A 2 3.12 -7.87 -20.71
N GLN A 3 4.44 -7.78 -20.86
CA GLN A 3 5.21 -8.79 -21.59
C GLN A 3 5.74 -9.93 -20.69
N ASN A 4 5.78 -9.75 -19.36
CA ASN A 4 6.32 -10.78 -18.46
C ASN A 4 5.17 -11.52 -17.75
N LYS A 5 4.90 -12.75 -18.22
CA LYS A 5 3.82 -13.62 -17.72
C LYS A 5 3.87 -13.84 -16.21
N LEU A 6 5.06 -13.86 -15.61
CA LEU A 6 5.24 -14.03 -14.17
C LEU A 6 4.66 -12.84 -13.39
N PHE A 7 5.00 -11.62 -13.80
CA PHE A 7 4.52 -10.40 -13.15
C PHE A 7 3.01 -10.19 -13.32
N GLN A 8 2.45 -10.55 -14.48
CA GLN A 8 1.00 -10.54 -14.67
C GLN A 8 0.31 -11.55 -13.74
N ARG A 9 0.82 -12.78 -13.64
CA ARG A 9 0.29 -13.79 -12.71
C ARG A 9 0.39 -13.35 -11.26
N THR A 10 1.51 -12.77 -10.84
CA THR A 10 1.69 -12.25 -9.47
C THR A 10 0.73 -11.10 -9.18
N ARG A 11 0.57 -10.15 -10.11
CA ARG A 11 -0.40 -9.04 -9.97
C ARG A 11 -1.83 -9.56 -9.82
N VAL A 12 -2.25 -10.50 -10.68
CA VAL A 12 -3.59 -11.09 -10.62
C VAL A 12 -3.80 -11.82 -9.30
N ARG A 13 -2.84 -12.64 -8.85
CA ARG A 13 -2.92 -13.35 -7.57
C ARG A 13 -3.03 -12.37 -6.39
N LEU A 14 -2.23 -11.32 -6.36
CA LEU A 14 -2.25 -10.32 -5.28
C LEU A 14 -3.59 -9.57 -5.24
N ALA A 15 -4.07 -9.11 -6.39
CA ALA A 15 -5.37 -8.43 -6.50
C ALA A 15 -6.53 -9.35 -6.08
N LEU A 16 -6.46 -10.63 -6.46
CA LEU A 16 -7.46 -11.64 -6.11
C LEU A 16 -7.47 -11.94 -4.60
N TRP A 17 -6.30 -12.07 -3.97
CA TRP A 17 -6.20 -12.22 -2.51
C TRP A 17 -6.79 -11.02 -1.76
N TYR A 18 -6.45 -9.79 -2.17
CA TYR A 18 -7.01 -8.59 -1.55
C TYR A 18 -8.53 -8.51 -1.73
N ALA A 19 -9.03 -8.78 -2.93
CA ALA A 19 -10.46 -8.76 -3.21
C ALA A 19 -11.22 -9.83 -2.40
N ILE A 20 -10.65 -11.04 -2.26
CA ILE A 20 -11.26 -12.12 -1.47
C ILE A 20 -11.30 -11.75 0.02
N VAL A 21 -10.17 -11.31 0.58
CA VAL A 21 -10.10 -10.99 2.02
C VAL A 21 -11.03 -9.81 2.36
N MET A 22 -10.99 -8.73 1.58
CA MET A 22 -11.86 -7.58 1.81
C MET A 22 -13.34 -7.89 1.53
N GLY A 23 -13.63 -8.71 0.51
CA GLY A 23 -14.98 -9.17 0.22
C GLY A 23 -15.55 -10.03 1.35
N LEU A 24 -14.75 -10.92 1.93
CA LEU A 24 -15.13 -11.73 3.09
C LEU A 24 -15.41 -10.84 4.31
N ILE A 25 -14.55 -9.86 4.59
CA ILE A 25 -14.77 -8.89 5.67
C ILE A 25 -16.07 -8.11 5.45
N LEU A 26 -16.29 -7.57 4.25
CA LEU A 26 -17.51 -6.83 3.91
C LEU A 26 -18.76 -7.68 4.12
N THR A 27 -18.70 -8.96 3.73
CA THR A 27 -19.83 -9.90 3.84
C THR A 27 -20.13 -10.22 5.31
N VAL A 28 -19.10 -10.51 6.11
CA VAL A 28 -19.23 -10.79 7.55
C VAL A 28 -19.75 -9.56 8.30
N CYS A 29 -19.23 -8.37 8.02
CA CYS A 29 -19.71 -7.12 8.60
C CYS A 29 -21.16 -6.83 8.21
N SER A 30 -21.54 -7.05 6.94
CA SER A 30 -22.91 -6.85 6.47
C SER A 30 -23.89 -7.81 7.13
N PHE A 31 -23.51 -9.08 7.28
CA PHE A 31 -24.31 -10.07 7.98
C PHE A 31 -24.48 -9.71 9.47
N GLY A 32 -23.39 -9.33 10.14
CA GLY A 32 -23.43 -8.87 11.53
C GLY A 32 -24.29 -7.62 11.73
N PHE A 33 -24.25 -6.68 10.78
CA PHE A 33 -25.12 -5.50 10.79
C PHE A 33 -26.59 -5.90 10.68
N TYR A 34 -26.93 -6.79 9.74
CA TYR A 34 -28.30 -7.29 9.58
C TYR A 34 -28.82 -7.97 10.84
N THR A 35 -28.02 -8.85 11.46
CA THR A 35 -28.44 -9.55 12.69
C THR A 35 -28.60 -8.59 13.86
N ALA A 36 -27.72 -7.60 14.00
CA ALA A 36 -27.81 -6.59 15.05
C ALA A 36 -29.07 -5.72 14.90
N VAL A 37 -29.36 -5.23 13.69
CA VAL A 37 -30.55 -4.40 13.43
C VAL A 37 -31.84 -5.20 13.63
N SER A 38 -31.88 -6.44 13.14
CA SER A 38 -33.02 -7.35 13.33
C SER A 38 -33.29 -7.60 14.82
N HIS A 39 -32.25 -7.96 15.57
CA HIS A 39 -32.37 -8.22 17.01
C HIS A 39 -32.81 -6.98 17.79
N ALA A 40 -32.23 -5.81 17.50
CA ALA A 40 -32.59 -4.56 18.15
C ALA A 40 -34.07 -4.18 17.91
N HIS A 41 -34.58 -4.40 16.70
CA HIS A 41 -35.98 -4.16 16.38
C HIS A 41 -36.92 -5.16 17.05
N SER A 42 -36.57 -6.45 17.10
CA SER A 42 -37.34 -7.46 17.84
C SER A 42 -37.42 -7.11 19.33
N GLU A 43 -36.31 -6.77 19.97
CA GLU A 43 -36.34 -6.38 21.38
C GLU A 43 -37.14 -5.09 21.63
N ALA A 44 -37.06 -4.12 20.71
CA ALA A 44 -37.84 -2.90 20.82
C ALA A 44 -39.35 -3.20 20.74
N LEU A 45 -39.75 -4.07 19.82
CA LEU A 45 -41.13 -4.53 19.68
C LEU A 45 -41.61 -5.27 20.93
N ASP A 46 -40.80 -6.18 21.47
CA ASP A 46 -41.12 -6.95 22.68
C ASP A 46 -41.30 -6.01 23.89
N ARG A 47 -40.40 -5.05 24.09
CA ARG A 47 -40.50 -4.05 25.17
C ARG A 47 -41.76 -3.19 25.05
N GLU A 48 -42.10 -2.78 23.82
CA GLU A 48 -43.29 -1.98 23.56
C GLU A 48 -44.58 -2.78 23.84
N LEU A 49 -44.65 -4.03 23.36
CA LEU A 49 -45.78 -4.93 23.60
C LEU A 49 -45.92 -5.28 25.08
N GLU A 50 -44.83 -5.58 25.77
CA GLU A 50 -44.84 -5.91 27.20
C GLU A 50 -45.34 -4.72 28.03
N PHE A 51 -44.90 -3.50 27.72
CA PHE A 51 -45.36 -2.29 28.40
C PHE A 51 -46.87 -2.09 28.21
N VAL A 52 -47.37 -2.21 26.98
CA VAL A 52 -48.81 -2.10 26.69
C VAL A 52 -49.61 -3.20 27.39
N ALA A 53 -49.15 -4.46 27.30
CA ALA A 53 -49.82 -5.61 27.89
C ALA A 53 -49.89 -5.52 29.43
N ARG A 54 -48.78 -5.19 30.10
CA ARG A 54 -48.74 -5.03 31.56
C ARG A 54 -49.54 -3.82 32.03
N SER A 55 -49.48 -2.70 31.31
CA SER A 55 -50.27 -1.51 31.66
C SER A 55 -51.77 -1.79 31.56
N LEU A 56 -52.20 -2.54 30.56
CA LEU A 56 -53.60 -2.97 30.41
C LEU A 56 -53.98 -3.99 31.47
N HIS A 57 -53.13 -5.00 31.72
CA HIS A 57 -53.33 -6.02 32.74
C HIS A 57 -53.57 -5.40 34.13
N ASN A 58 -52.66 -4.53 34.59
CA ASN A 58 -52.77 -3.87 35.90
C ASN A 58 -54.02 -2.99 36.01
N ASN A 59 -54.41 -2.31 34.93
CA ASN A 59 -55.61 -1.46 34.93
C ASN A 59 -56.88 -2.31 34.99
N LEU A 60 -56.92 -3.43 34.25
CA LEU A 60 -58.05 -4.35 34.21
C LEU A 60 -58.22 -5.10 35.53
N GLU A 61 -57.17 -5.70 36.09
CA GLU A 61 -57.22 -6.46 37.35
C GLU A 61 -57.79 -5.62 38.50
N SER A 62 -57.48 -4.32 38.55
CA SER A 62 -58.03 -3.39 39.54
C SER A 62 -59.56 -3.19 39.47
N LYS A 63 -60.18 -3.55 38.34
CA LYS A 63 -61.60 -3.33 38.04
C LYS A 63 -62.43 -4.62 37.93
N LEU A 64 -61.81 -5.80 37.86
CA LEU A 64 -62.49 -7.09 37.74
C LEU A 64 -63.00 -7.61 39.09
N LYS A 65 -64.32 -7.83 39.20
CA LYS A 65 -64.96 -8.32 40.43
C LYS A 65 -65.55 -9.72 40.29
N GLN A 66 -66.15 -10.05 39.15
CA GLN A 66 -66.73 -11.38 38.91
C GLN A 66 -65.95 -12.14 37.82
N PRO A 67 -65.63 -13.44 38.02
CA PRO A 67 -65.04 -14.28 36.99
C PRO A 67 -65.92 -14.30 35.73
N GLU A 68 -65.29 -14.20 34.57
CA GLU A 68 -65.90 -14.39 33.23
C GLU A 68 -67.04 -13.41 32.87
N LYS A 69 -67.29 -12.36 33.66
CA LYS A 69 -68.25 -11.30 33.33
C LYS A 69 -67.55 -9.97 33.14
N VAL A 70 -67.81 -9.32 32.02
CA VAL A 70 -67.29 -7.98 31.72
C VAL A 70 -68.21 -6.95 32.37
N GLU A 71 -67.77 -6.34 33.48
CA GLU A 71 -68.55 -5.27 34.11
C GLU A 71 -68.61 -4.01 33.20
N PRO A 72 -69.70 -3.22 33.24
CA PRO A 72 -69.84 -2.02 32.42
C PRO A 72 -68.72 -0.97 32.65
N ILE A 73 -68.00 -1.06 33.77
CA ILE A 73 -66.86 -0.19 34.10
C ILE A 73 -65.61 -0.46 33.23
N ILE A 74 -65.55 -1.61 32.56
CA ILE A 74 -64.48 -1.95 31.61
C ILE A 74 -64.61 -1.13 30.32
N LYS A 75 -65.84 -0.75 29.93
CA LYS A 75 -66.09 0.18 28.82
C LYS A 75 -65.50 1.59 29.05
N GLU A 76 -65.18 1.96 30.29
CA GLU A 76 -64.47 3.22 30.59
C GLU A 76 -62.95 3.14 30.33
N VAL A 77 -62.37 1.93 30.38
CA VAL A 77 -60.94 1.67 30.16
C VAL A 77 -60.68 1.35 28.68
N LEU A 78 -61.57 0.57 28.07
CA LEU A 78 -61.54 0.18 26.66
C LEU A 78 -62.89 0.54 26.01
N PRO A 79 -63.07 1.77 25.50
CA PRO A 79 -64.34 2.23 24.96
C PRO A 79 -64.78 1.49 23.68
N ASN A 80 -63.84 0.88 22.95
CA ASN A 80 -64.08 0.11 21.73
C ASN A 80 -64.08 -1.42 21.97
N ILE A 81 -64.37 -1.86 23.20
CA ILE A 81 -64.42 -3.29 23.52
C ILE A 81 -65.74 -3.93 23.08
N CYS A 82 -65.65 -4.94 22.24
CA CYS A 82 -66.74 -5.77 21.74
C CYS A 82 -66.88 -7.00 22.65
N VAL A 83 -68.01 -7.10 23.35
CA VAL A 83 -68.33 -8.26 24.22
C VAL A 83 -69.22 -9.23 23.44
N VAL A 84 -68.77 -10.49 23.33
CA VAL A 84 -69.36 -11.50 22.44
C VAL A 84 -70.82 -11.80 22.80
N GLU A 85 -71.16 -11.78 24.09
CA GLU A 85 -72.53 -12.04 24.58
C GLU A 85 -73.57 -10.97 24.20
N THR A 86 -73.14 -9.73 23.93
CA THR A 86 -74.06 -8.60 23.70
C THR A 86 -74.32 -8.24 22.23
N GLY A 87 -73.68 -8.94 21.28
CA GLY A 87 -73.80 -8.66 19.85
C GLY A 87 -73.13 -7.33 19.46
N CYS A 88 -72.16 -7.36 18.54
CA CYS A 88 -71.39 -6.17 18.19
C CYS A 88 -71.91 -5.50 16.93
N ILE A 89 -72.30 -4.23 17.07
CA ILE A 89 -72.42 -3.27 15.96
C ILE A 89 -71.25 -2.31 16.12
N SER A 90 -70.32 -2.33 15.18
CA SER A 90 -69.09 -1.54 15.22
C SER A 90 -69.40 -0.08 14.92
N GLU A 91 -69.56 0.75 15.96
CA GLU A 91 -69.54 2.21 15.82
C GLU A 91 -68.16 2.76 16.19
N LYS A 92 -67.53 3.44 15.23
CA LYS A 92 -66.30 4.22 15.43
C LYS A 92 -66.62 5.43 16.32
N SER A 93 -66.40 5.31 17.63
CA SER A 93 -66.44 6.46 18.54
C SER A 93 -65.03 6.94 18.88
N ALA A 94 -64.77 8.21 18.59
CA ALA A 94 -63.53 8.91 18.90
C ALA A 94 -63.57 9.42 20.35
N SER A 95 -62.75 8.84 21.23
CA SER A 95 -62.54 9.35 22.59
C SER A 95 -61.05 9.47 22.91
N GLN A 96 -60.63 10.70 23.20
CA GLN A 96 -59.25 11.13 23.40
C GLN A 96 -58.75 10.77 24.82
N ARG A 97 -57.93 9.71 24.92
CA ARG A 97 -56.96 9.52 26.03
C ARG A 97 -55.67 8.94 25.44
N HIS A 98 -54.50 9.38 25.91
CA HIS A 98 -53.19 9.04 25.31
C HIS A 98 -52.86 7.53 25.22
N ILE A 99 -53.47 6.68 26.05
CA ILE A 99 -53.32 5.21 25.98
C ILE A 99 -54.08 4.62 24.76
N LEU A 100 -55.12 5.30 24.27
CA LEU A 100 -56.00 4.84 23.20
C LEU A 100 -55.49 5.09 21.77
N ASN A 101 -54.41 5.85 21.59
CA ASN A 101 -53.76 5.97 20.28
C ASN A 101 -53.06 4.68 19.84
N ALA A 102 -52.66 3.81 20.78
CA ALA A 102 -52.09 2.50 20.46
C ALA A 102 -53.11 1.57 19.80
N ILE A 103 -54.39 1.62 20.21
CA ILE A 103 -55.46 0.79 19.64
C ILE A 103 -55.79 1.19 18.19
N HIS A 104 -55.41 2.40 17.77
CA HIS A 104 -55.48 2.83 16.36
C HIS A 104 -54.22 2.51 15.54
N GLN A 105 -53.16 1.97 16.15
CA GLN A 105 -51.87 1.66 15.52
C GLN A 105 -51.65 0.16 15.32
N GLY A 106 -52.70 -0.58 14.92
CA GLY A 106 -52.58 -2.00 14.55
C GLY A 106 -52.44 -2.98 15.72
N TYR A 107 -52.81 -2.57 16.93
CA TYR A 107 -52.92 -3.44 18.10
C TYR A 107 -54.31 -4.06 18.20
N TYR A 108 -54.38 -5.31 18.64
CA TYR A 108 -55.62 -5.96 19.07
C TYR A 108 -55.47 -6.47 20.50
N ILE A 109 -56.59 -6.49 21.20
CA ILE A 109 -56.71 -6.96 22.57
C ILE A 109 -57.83 -7.98 22.60
N SER A 110 -57.58 -9.14 23.20
CA SER A 110 -58.58 -10.21 23.35
C SER A 110 -58.57 -10.72 24.79
N LEU A 111 -59.75 -10.86 25.37
CA LEU A 111 -59.99 -11.40 26.71
C LEU A 111 -60.58 -12.79 26.59
N PHE A 112 -59.94 -13.77 27.21
CA PHE A 112 -60.38 -15.16 27.25
C PHE A 112 -60.79 -15.56 28.65
N GLY A 113 -61.83 -16.37 28.78
CA GLY A 113 -62.21 -17.00 30.05
C GLY A 113 -61.29 -18.17 30.43
N ASN A 114 -61.55 -18.78 31.59
CA ASN A 114 -60.75 -19.91 32.07
C ASN A 114 -60.90 -21.17 31.20
N SER A 115 -62.01 -21.26 30.45
CA SER A 115 -62.29 -22.31 29.48
C SER A 115 -61.67 -22.07 28.08
N GLY A 116 -60.99 -20.94 27.87
CA GLY A 116 -60.46 -20.54 26.56
C GLY A 116 -61.50 -19.95 25.61
N SER A 117 -62.71 -19.66 26.09
CA SER A 117 -63.73 -18.94 25.32
C SER A 117 -63.37 -17.46 25.18
N LEU A 118 -63.53 -16.90 23.97
CA LEU A 118 -63.35 -15.47 23.73
C LEU A 118 -64.52 -14.71 24.36
N ILE A 119 -64.22 -13.90 25.38
CA ILE A 119 -65.21 -13.10 26.12
C ILE A 119 -65.40 -11.74 25.46
N ALA A 120 -64.30 -11.07 25.14
CA ALA A 120 -64.33 -9.74 24.56
C ALA A 120 -63.08 -9.42 23.74
N THR A 121 -63.20 -8.50 22.79
CA THR A 121 -62.08 -8.11 21.93
C THR A 121 -62.14 -6.63 21.55
N ALA A 122 -61.01 -6.00 21.28
CA ALA A 122 -60.89 -4.61 20.87
C ALA A 122 -59.76 -4.43 19.86
N GLY A 123 -59.93 -3.53 18.89
CA GLY A 123 -58.93 -3.24 17.86
C GLY A 123 -59.13 -4.05 16.57
N SER A 124 -58.09 -4.09 15.72
CA SER A 124 -58.11 -4.78 14.43
C SER A 124 -57.73 -6.25 14.59
N LEU A 125 -58.72 -7.14 14.71
CA LEU A 125 -58.46 -8.57 14.87
C LEU A 125 -57.88 -9.20 13.58
N PRO A 126 -57.06 -10.26 13.73
CA PRO A 126 -56.84 -11.21 12.66
C PRO A 126 -58.17 -11.88 12.25
N GLN A 127 -58.34 -12.16 10.97
CA GLN A 127 -59.56 -12.75 10.38
C GLN A 127 -59.73 -14.24 10.68
N THR A 128 -58.69 -14.90 11.21
CA THR A 128 -58.71 -16.31 11.63
C THR A 128 -59.49 -16.56 12.93
N PRO A 129 -60.17 -17.71 13.07
CA PRO A 129 -60.73 -18.14 14.34
C PRO A 129 -59.60 -18.26 15.37
N ILE A 130 -59.70 -17.52 16.48
CA ILE A 130 -58.77 -17.56 17.61
C ILE A 130 -58.99 -18.87 18.41
N SER A 131 -58.91 -20.01 17.72
CA SER A 131 -59.34 -21.32 18.19
C SER A 131 -58.10 -22.11 18.60
N ASN A 132 -57.92 -22.26 19.92
CA ASN A 132 -56.83 -22.96 20.60
C ASN A 132 -55.46 -22.28 20.52
N LEU A 133 -55.32 -21.16 21.24
CA LEU A 133 -54.00 -20.63 21.54
C LEU A 133 -53.40 -21.25 22.80
N ASN A 134 -52.18 -21.74 22.62
CA ASN A 134 -51.33 -22.31 23.64
C ASN A 134 -50.99 -21.23 24.69
N LYS A 135 -50.84 -21.62 25.97
CA LYS A 135 -50.54 -20.71 27.10
C LYS A 135 -49.14 -20.05 27.04
N LYS A 136 -48.51 -20.00 25.87
CA LYS A 136 -47.17 -19.41 25.72
C LYS A 136 -47.27 -17.90 25.88
N VAL A 137 -46.34 -17.36 26.66
CA VAL A 137 -46.25 -15.92 26.96
C VAL A 137 -46.03 -15.10 25.70
N TRP A 138 -45.23 -15.58 24.75
CA TRP A 138 -44.94 -14.92 23.47
C TRP A 138 -45.24 -15.83 22.28
N GLN A 139 -45.87 -15.29 21.25
CA GLN A 139 -46.16 -16.03 20.01
C GLN A 139 -46.23 -15.07 18.81
N THR A 140 -45.83 -15.56 17.64
CA THR A 140 -46.13 -14.90 16.36
C THR A 140 -47.10 -15.77 15.59
N ILE A 141 -48.22 -15.20 15.15
CA ILE A 141 -49.23 -15.88 14.33
C ILE A 141 -49.27 -15.25 12.94
N GLN A 142 -49.71 -16.03 11.96
CA GLN A 142 -49.97 -15.55 10.62
C GLN A 142 -51.46 -15.68 10.34
N ASP A 143 -52.07 -14.62 9.84
CA ASP A 143 -53.48 -14.59 9.46
C ASP A 143 -53.71 -15.19 8.06
N GLU A 144 -54.96 -15.52 7.73
CA GLU A 144 -55.34 -16.04 6.40
C GLU A 144 -55.03 -15.05 5.26
N ALA A 145 -54.99 -13.74 5.57
CA ALA A 145 -54.56 -12.69 4.65
C ALA A 145 -53.03 -12.64 4.43
N GLY A 146 -52.25 -13.45 5.17
CA GLY A 146 -50.79 -13.51 5.10
C GLY A 146 -50.06 -12.54 6.04
N ASP A 147 -50.79 -11.71 6.78
CA ASP A 147 -50.22 -10.77 7.76
C ASP A 147 -49.70 -11.48 9.00
N PHE A 148 -48.58 -11.01 9.54
CA PHE A 148 -48.00 -11.52 10.77
C PHE A 148 -48.36 -10.65 11.96
N TYR A 149 -48.72 -11.29 13.08
CA TYR A 149 -49.01 -10.63 14.34
C TYR A 149 -48.10 -11.17 15.43
N HIS A 150 -47.45 -10.29 16.16
CA HIS A 150 -46.69 -10.65 17.35
C HIS A 150 -47.53 -10.34 18.59
N GLN A 151 -47.64 -11.31 19.50
CA GLN A 151 -48.61 -11.26 20.59
C GLN A 151 -48.04 -11.81 21.90
N MET A 152 -48.56 -11.24 22.99
CA MET A 152 -48.25 -11.60 24.36
C MET A 152 -49.52 -12.01 25.12
N SER A 153 -49.42 -13.07 25.93
CA SER A 153 -50.52 -13.56 26.78
C SER A 153 -50.16 -13.41 28.26
N LEU A 154 -51.08 -12.85 29.04
CA LEU A 154 -50.97 -12.66 30.49
C LEU A 154 -52.18 -13.27 31.19
N GLU A 155 -51.97 -13.97 32.30
CA GLU A 155 -53.06 -14.45 33.17
C GLU A 155 -53.72 -13.27 33.89
N LEU A 156 -55.04 -13.27 34.01
CA LEU A 156 -55.83 -12.26 34.71
C LEU A 156 -56.44 -12.85 35.98
N HIS A 157 -56.39 -12.10 37.08
CA HIS A 157 -57.08 -12.42 38.31
C HIS A 157 -58.12 -11.36 38.66
N THR A 158 -59.06 -11.73 39.53
CA THR A 158 -59.99 -10.81 40.18
C THR A 158 -59.31 -10.12 41.36
N LYS A 159 -59.90 -9.02 41.84
CA LYS A 159 -59.43 -8.32 43.05
C LYS A 159 -59.24 -9.22 44.29
N ASP A 160 -60.01 -10.32 44.36
CA ASP A 160 -59.95 -11.31 45.44
C ASP A 160 -59.00 -12.50 45.12
N ASN A 161 -58.10 -12.32 44.14
CA ASN A 161 -57.09 -13.29 43.73
C ASN A 161 -57.66 -14.64 43.22
N ARG A 162 -58.82 -14.59 42.54
CA ARG A 162 -59.38 -15.75 41.81
C ARG A 162 -59.11 -15.63 40.33
N ASP A 163 -58.77 -16.74 39.68
CA ASP A 163 -58.52 -16.84 38.23
C ASP A 163 -59.70 -16.30 37.43
N TRP A 164 -59.47 -15.25 36.63
CA TRP A 164 -60.48 -14.65 35.77
C TRP A 164 -60.36 -15.13 34.32
N GLY A 165 -59.13 -15.35 33.84
CA GLY A 165 -58.87 -15.79 32.47
C GLY A 165 -57.51 -15.32 31.96
N TYR A 166 -57.42 -14.99 30.67
CA TYR A 166 -56.18 -14.50 30.04
C TYR A 166 -56.44 -13.21 29.22
N LEU A 167 -55.53 -12.25 29.36
CA LEU A 167 -55.41 -11.08 28.50
C LEU A 167 -54.40 -11.38 27.40
N GLN A 168 -54.82 -11.27 26.16
CA GLN A 168 -53.96 -11.35 25.00
C GLN A 168 -53.86 -9.99 24.32
N VAL A 169 -52.65 -9.52 24.09
CA VAL A 169 -52.37 -8.28 23.37
C VAL A 169 -51.43 -8.59 22.22
N GLY A 170 -51.80 -8.21 21.00
CA GLY A 170 -50.95 -8.41 19.83
C GLY A 170 -50.92 -7.20 18.91
N ARG A 171 -49.92 -7.14 18.04
CA ARG A 171 -49.74 -6.08 17.05
C ARG A 171 -49.37 -6.69 15.69
N ASN A 172 -49.89 -6.10 14.62
CA ASN A 172 -49.45 -6.38 13.25
C ASN A 172 -47.99 -5.90 13.05
N ILE A 173 -47.11 -6.77 12.56
CA ILE A 173 -45.67 -6.49 12.32
C ILE A 173 -45.33 -6.24 10.84
N ALA A 174 -46.32 -5.96 9.99
CA ALA A 174 -46.12 -5.66 8.57
C ALA A 174 -45.28 -4.41 8.34
N ASP A 175 -45.38 -3.42 9.23
CA ASP A 175 -44.51 -2.24 9.24
C ASP A 175 -43.04 -2.62 9.46
N VAL A 176 -42.77 -3.43 10.48
CA VAL A 176 -41.42 -3.96 10.78
C VAL A 176 -40.88 -4.79 9.61
N ASN A 177 -41.70 -5.67 9.03
CA ASN A 177 -41.31 -6.46 7.87
C ASN A 177 -40.97 -5.58 6.66
N SER A 178 -41.76 -4.53 6.39
CA SER A 178 -41.51 -3.59 5.30
C SER A 178 -40.18 -2.83 5.47
N TYR A 179 -39.86 -2.41 6.70
CA TYR A 179 -38.55 -1.80 7.00
C TYR A 179 -37.41 -2.81 6.81
N MET A 180 -37.58 -4.06 7.25
CA MET A 180 -36.56 -5.09 7.08
C MET A 180 -36.33 -5.45 5.61
N ASP A 181 -37.37 -5.41 4.78
CA ASP A 181 -37.23 -5.65 3.34
C ASP A 181 -36.47 -4.51 2.64
N ALA A 182 -36.65 -3.26 3.07
CA ALA A 182 -35.82 -2.14 2.61
C ALA A 182 -34.34 -2.34 2.99
N VAL A 183 -34.06 -2.77 4.23
CA VAL A 183 -32.69 -3.08 4.68
C VAL A 183 -32.08 -4.22 3.85
N LYS A 184 -32.83 -5.30 3.61
CA LYS A 184 -32.38 -6.42 2.76
C LYS A 184 -32.07 -5.94 1.34
N LEU A 185 -32.93 -5.11 0.75
CA LEU A 185 -32.72 -4.55 -0.58
C LEU A 185 -31.45 -3.69 -0.63
N CYS A 186 -31.24 -2.83 0.37
CA CYS A 186 -30.03 -2.02 0.50
C CYS A 186 -28.77 -2.88 0.60
N LEU A 187 -28.80 -4.00 1.36
CA LEU A 187 -27.67 -4.93 1.43
C LEU A 187 -27.45 -5.69 0.12
N LEU A 188 -28.53 -6.16 -0.52
CA LEU A 188 -28.47 -6.91 -1.78
C LEU A 188 -27.86 -6.08 -2.90
N VAL A 189 -28.15 -4.79 -2.95
CA VAL A 189 -27.57 -3.86 -3.94
C VAL A 189 -26.21 -3.32 -3.48
N GLY A 190 -26.07 -2.99 -2.20
CA GLY A 190 -24.86 -2.37 -1.64
C GLY A 190 -23.64 -3.28 -1.64
N ILE A 191 -23.81 -4.57 -1.30
CA ILE A 191 -22.71 -5.55 -1.27
C ILE A 191 -22.04 -5.70 -2.66
N PRO A 192 -22.75 -5.98 -3.77
CA PRO A 192 -22.11 -6.13 -5.08
C PRO A 192 -21.47 -4.82 -5.56
N ILE A 193 -22.08 -3.66 -5.30
CA ILE A 193 -21.44 -2.36 -5.59
C ILE A 193 -20.12 -2.23 -4.80
N GLY A 194 -20.14 -2.54 -3.49
CA GLY A 194 -18.95 -2.57 -2.66
C GLY A 194 -17.89 -3.54 -3.18
N MET A 195 -18.28 -4.75 -3.57
CA MET A 195 -17.37 -5.77 -4.11
C MET A 195 -16.73 -5.34 -5.43
N THR A 196 -17.48 -4.72 -6.35
CA THR A 196 -16.92 -4.20 -7.60
C THR A 196 -15.92 -3.07 -7.35
N MET A 197 -16.23 -2.15 -6.42
CA MET A 197 -15.33 -1.07 -6.03
C MET A 197 -14.05 -1.62 -5.38
N ILE A 198 -14.17 -2.61 -4.49
CA ILE A 198 -13.04 -3.31 -3.86
C ILE A 198 -12.18 -4.02 -4.91
N ALA A 199 -12.79 -4.69 -5.89
CA ALA A 199 -12.06 -5.39 -6.95
C ALA A 199 -11.24 -4.40 -7.79
N PHE A 200 -11.84 -3.27 -8.18
CA PHE A 200 -11.15 -2.21 -8.91
C PHE A 200 -10.00 -1.60 -8.10
N ALA A 201 -10.25 -1.23 -6.84
CA ALA A 201 -9.25 -0.69 -5.94
C ALA A 201 -8.09 -1.68 -5.71
N SER A 202 -8.41 -2.96 -5.50
CA SER A 202 -7.42 -4.04 -5.33
C SER A 202 -6.53 -4.20 -6.57
N TRP A 203 -7.12 -4.13 -7.77
CA TRP A 203 -6.38 -4.18 -9.02
C TRP A 203 -5.45 -2.99 -9.23
N TRP A 204 -5.91 -1.79 -8.84
CA TRP A 204 -5.15 -0.56 -8.91
C TRP A 204 -3.95 -0.58 -7.95
N LEU A 205 -4.20 -0.93 -6.69
CA LEU A 205 -3.20 -0.94 -5.62
C LEU A 205 -2.14 -2.03 -5.84
N ALA A 206 -2.55 -3.21 -6.33
CA ALA A 206 -1.62 -4.25 -6.78
C ALA A 206 -0.73 -3.78 -7.94
N GLY A 207 -1.26 -2.92 -8.82
CA GLY A 207 -0.48 -2.30 -9.89
C GLY A 207 0.60 -1.35 -9.35
N LEU A 208 0.22 -0.48 -8.41
CA LEU A 208 1.14 0.44 -7.73
C LEU A 208 2.27 -0.30 -7.00
N ALA A 209 1.94 -1.34 -6.23
CA ALA A 209 2.93 -2.13 -5.49
C ALA A 209 3.93 -2.87 -6.40
N MET A 210 3.50 -3.34 -7.58
CA MET A 210 4.36 -4.11 -8.48
C MET A 210 5.28 -3.25 -9.37
N ARG A 211 4.99 -1.95 -9.55
CA ARG A 211 5.81 -1.04 -10.38
C ARG A 211 7.29 -0.99 -9.95
N PRO A 212 7.62 -0.67 -8.69
CA PRO A 212 9.03 -0.56 -8.26
C PRO A 212 9.75 -1.91 -8.37
N ILE A 213 9.08 -3.01 -8.02
CA ILE A 213 9.63 -4.36 -8.11
C ILE A 213 9.96 -4.71 -9.57
N TYR A 214 9.07 -4.36 -10.51
CA TYR A 214 9.30 -4.62 -11.92
C TYR A 214 10.45 -3.80 -12.50
N GLN A 215 10.60 -2.54 -12.07
CA GLN A 215 11.70 -1.67 -12.48
C GLN A 215 13.04 -2.21 -11.98
N SER A 216 13.13 -2.56 -10.69
CA SER A 216 14.32 -3.17 -10.11
C SER A 216 14.67 -4.50 -10.79
N TYR A 217 13.67 -5.36 -11.04
CA TYR A 217 13.87 -6.61 -11.76
C TYR A 217 14.43 -6.41 -13.17
N ARG A 218 13.89 -5.44 -13.93
CA ARG A 218 14.41 -5.11 -15.26
C ARG A 218 15.84 -4.59 -15.20
N GLN A 219 16.16 -3.72 -14.24
CA GLN A 219 17.52 -3.20 -14.05
C GLN A 219 18.51 -4.33 -13.75
N ILE A 220 18.14 -5.30 -12.89
CA ILE A 220 18.97 -6.46 -12.57
C ILE A 220 19.17 -7.35 -13.81
N GLN A 221 18.11 -7.61 -14.57
CA GLN A 221 18.22 -8.41 -15.80
C GLN A 221 19.14 -7.73 -16.82
N GLN A 222 18.95 -6.42 -17.04
CA GLN A 222 19.78 -5.64 -17.95
C GLN A 222 21.24 -5.62 -17.50
N PHE A 223 21.50 -5.33 -16.22
CA PHE A 223 22.84 -5.37 -15.63
C PHE A 223 23.51 -6.73 -15.81
N THR A 224 22.78 -7.83 -15.62
CA THR A 224 23.33 -9.19 -15.77
C THR A 224 23.66 -9.50 -17.23
N ALA A 225 22.80 -9.09 -18.16
CA ALA A 225 23.01 -9.26 -19.59
C ALA A 225 24.22 -8.43 -20.08
N ASP A 226 24.29 -7.17 -19.68
CA ASP A 226 25.36 -6.24 -20.05
C ASP A 226 26.71 -6.70 -19.46
N ALA A 227 26.72 -7.11 -18.18
CA ALA A 227 27.92 -7.70 -17.55
C ALA A 227 28.39 -8.96 -18.28
N ALA A 228 27.47 -9.86 -18.64
CA ALA A 228 27.82 -11.06 -19.40
C ALA A 228 28.41 -10.73 -20.78
N HIS A 229 27.90 -9.69 -21.45
CA HIS A 229 28.43 -9.22 -22.72
C HIS A 229 29.85 -8.65 -22.57
N GLU A 230 30.04 -7.72 -21.63
CA GLU A 230 31.33 -7.06 -21.40
C GLU A 230 32.42 -8.01 -20.88
N LEU A 231 32.06 -9.09 -20.17
CA LEU A 231 33.00 -10.14 -19.78
C LEU A 231 33.35 -11.08 -20.94
N ARG A 232 32.40 -11.36 -21.85
CA ARG A 232 32.62 -12.26 -22.99
C ARG A 232 33.66 -11.72 -23.98
N THR A 233 33.68 -10.41 -24.21
CA THR A 233 34.60 -9.77 -25.17
C THR A 233 36.09 -9.97 -24.85
N PRO A 234 36.61 -9.59 -23.66
CA PRO A 234 38.02 -9.81 -23.32
C PRO A 234 38.37 -11.30 -23.22
N LEU A 235 37.42 -12.15 -22.79
CA LEU A 235 37.62 -13.60 -22.74
C LEU A 235 37.79 -14.19 -24.14
N ALA A 236 36.92 -13.83 -25.08
CA ALA A 236 37.02 -14.28 -26.47
C ALA A 236 38.28 -13.76 -27.16
N ALA A 237 38.66 -12.50 -26.91
CA ALA A 237 39.91 -11.94 -27.43
C ALA A 237 41.15 -12.66 -26.88
N THR A 238 41.15 -13.00 -25.59
CA THR A 238 42.23 -13.78 -24.96
C THR A 238 42.30 -15.18 -25.55
N GLN A 239 41.16 -15.86 -25.67
CA GLN A 239 41.08 -17.20 -26.26
C GLN A 239 41.59 -17.20 -27.72
N ALA A 240 41.14 -16.27 -28.56
CA ALA A 240 41.59 -16.17 -29.94
C ALA A 240 43.10 -15.90 -30.04
N THR A 241 43.66 -15.11 -29.13
CA THR A 241 45.11 -14.86 -29.07
C THR A 241 45.85 -16.15 -28.72
N ILE A 242 45.37 -16.92 -27.74
CA ILE A 242 45.97 -18.21 -27.34
C ILE A 242 45.87 -19.23 -28.48
N ASP A 243 44.69 -19.37 -29.10
CA ASP A 243 44.47 -20.30 -30.21
C ASP A 243 45.37 -19.97 -31.41
N SER A 244 45.55 -18.68 -31.71
CA SER A 244 46.46 -18.22 -32.76
C SER A 244 47.91 -18.63 -32.49
N VAL A 245 48.36 -18.56 -31.23
CA VAL A 245 49.73 -18.95 -30.85
C VAL A 245 49.92 -20.45 -30.92
N LEU A 246 48.92 -21.23 -30.51
CA LEU A 246 48.99 -22.70 -30.57
C LEU A 246 49.08 -23.24 -32.00
N LEU A 247 48.71 -22.45 -33.00
CA LEU A 247 48.81 -22.78 -34.43
C LEU A 247 50.13 -22.33 -35.08
N MET A 248 51.03 -21.67 -34.34
CA MET A 248 52.32 -21.18 -34.84
C MET A 248 53.45 -22.16 -34.43
N PRO A 249 54.08 -22.88 -35.38
CA PRO A 249 55.12 -23.87 -35.07
C PRO A 249 56.43 -23.25 -34.54
N ASP A 250 56.78 -22.08 -35.05
CA ASP A 250 57.98 -21.32 -34.70
C ASP A 250 57.58 -19.89 -34.32
N LEU A 251 57.71 -19.53 -33.05
CA LEU A 251 57.36 -18.21 -32.52
C LEU A 251 58.64 -17.50 -32.04
N ASP A 252 58.93 -16.32 -32.58
CA ASP A 252 60.06 -15.51 -32.11
C ASP A 252 59.82 -15.03 -30.67
N ILE A 253 60.90 -14.88 -29.89
CA ILE A 253 60.86 -14.40 -28.50
C ILE A 253 60.18 -13.03 -28.43
N LYS A 254 60.44 -12.13 -29.41
CA LYS A 254 59.83 -10.80 -29.44
C LYS A 254 58.32 -10.86 -29.66
N GLU A 255 57.85 -11.75 -30.53
CA GLU A 255 56.42 -11.96 -30.77
C GLU A 255 55.74 -12.58 -29.55
N ALA A 256 56.39 -13.56 -28.90
CA ALA A 256 55.92 -14.15 -27.65
C ALA A 256 55.72 -13.09 -26.55
N TRP A 257 56.65 -12.15 -26.40
CA TRP A 257 56.52 -11.03 -25.46
C TRP A 257 55.33 -10.12 -25.78
N ASN A 258 55.11 -9.76 -27.04
CA ASN A 258 53.97 -8.92 -27.47
C ASN A 258 52.62 -9.62 -27.19
N ILE A 259 52.56 -10.94 -27.40
CA ILE A 259 51.37 -11.74 -27.12
C ILE A 259 51.12 -11.81 -25.61
N LEU A 260 52.13 -12.10 -24.80
CA LEU A 260 52.02 -12.12 -23.35
C LEU A 260 51.58 -10.75 -22.79
N GLU A 261 52.11 -9.66 -23.33
CA GLU A 261 51.69 -8.30 -22.96
C GLU A 261 50.23 -8.05 -23.33
N THR A 262 49.77 -8.56 -24.48
CA THR A 262 48.38 -8.49 -24.89
C THR A 262 47.46 -9.27 -23.95
N ILE A 263 47.83 -10.51 -23.59
CA ILE A 263 47.08 -11.33 -22.61
C ILE A 263 47.05 -10.64 -21.24
N LYS A 264 48.19 -10.11 -20.78
CA LYS A 264 48.29 -9.36 -19.52
C LYS A 264 47.32 -8.17 -19.50
N ARG A 265 47.27 -7.38 -20.57
CA ARG A 265 46.35 -6.25 -20.71
C ARG A 265 44.88 -6.68 -20.68
N GLN A 266 44.52 -7.77 -21.36
CA GLN A 266 43.15 -8.29 -21.30
C GLN A 266 42.77 -8.80 -19.90
N ASN A 267 43.70 -9.48 -19.22
CA ASN A 267 43.45 -9.97 -17.86
C ASN A 267 43.32 -8.83 -16.84
N GLN A 268 44.13 -7.77 -16.97
CA GLN A 268 43.99 -6.56 -16.15
C GLN A 268 42.63 -5.89 -16.38
N ARG A 269 42.18 -5.80 -17.64
CA ARG A 269 40.84 -5.27 -17.97
C ARG A 269 39.72 -6.12 -17.38
N LEU A 270 39.80 -7.44 -17.47
CA LEU A 270 38.83 -8.36 -16.87
C LEU A 270 38.79 -8.20 -15.35
N THR A 271 39.95 -8.09 -14.71
CA THR A 271 40.06 -7.88 -13.26
C THR A 271 39.39 -6.57 -12.84
N SER A 272 39.67 -5.47 -13.55
CA SER A 272 39.03 -4.17 -13.29
C SER A 272 37.51 -4.26 -13.43
N LEU A 273 37.01 -4.90 -14.49
CA LEU A 273 35.58 -5.11 -14.71
C LEU A 273 34.93 -5.88 -13.55
N VAL A 274 35.54 -6.96 -13.09
CA VAL A 274 35.00 -7.75 -11.96
C VAL A 274 34.96 -6.91 -10.68
N VAL A 275 36.02 -6.14 -10.40
CA VAL A 275 36.08 -5.25 -9.24
C VAL A 275 35.02 -4.13 -9.32
N ASP A 276 34.83 -3.54 -10.49
CA ASP A 276 33.76 -2.55 -10.77
C ASP A 276 32.37 -3.13 -10.51
N LEU A 277 32.08 -4.34 -11.02
CA LEU A 277 30.79 -5.01 -10.84
C LEU A 277 30.51 -5.37 -9.38
N LEU A 278 31.50 -5.90 -8.67
CA LEU A 278 31.38 -6.23 -7.25
C LEU A 278 31.13 -4.97 -6.41
N MET A 279 31.78 -3.86 -6.74
CA MET A 279 31.57 -2.59 -6.05
C MET A 279 30.13 -2.08 -6.26
N LEU A 280 29.64 -2.05 -7.50
CA LEU A 280 28.26 -1.63 -7.79
C LEU A 280 27.22 -2.52 -7.12
N SER A 281 27.44 -3.85 -7.11
CA SER A 281 26.56 -4.78 -6.42
C SER A 281 26.50 -4.55 -4.90
N ARG A 282 27.60 -4.12 -4.28
CA ARG A 282 27.64 -3.77 -2.86
C ARG A 282 26.87 -2.49 -2.55
N PHE A 283 26.96 -1.48 -3.41
CA PHE A 283 26.19 -0.24 -3.27
C PHE A 283 24.68 -0.49 -3.36
N ASP A 284 24.22 -1.38 -4.24
CA ASP A 284 22.80 -1.72 -4.40
C ASP A 284 22.16 -2.34 -3.14
N ARG A 285 22.95 -3.02 -2.29
CA ARG A 285 22.42 -3.70 -1.11
C ARG A 285 22.37 -2.81 0.15
N GLN A 286 22.75 -1.52 0.06
CA GLN A 286 22.90 -0.60 1.20
C GLN A 286 23.75 -1.16 2.37
N THR A 287 24.49 -2.25 2.18
CA THR A 287 25.10 -3.04 3.27
C THR A 287 26.51 -2.58 3.62
N ILE A 288 26.92 -1.38 3.20
CA ILE A 288 28.29 -0.95 3.44
C ILE A 288 28.34 -0.34 4.85
N SER A 289 28.82 -1.12 5.82
CA SER A 289 29.48 -0.56 7.00
C SER A 289 30.78 0.10 6.52
N VAL A 290 30.65 1.30 5.93
CA VAL A 290 31.80 2.06 5.44
C VAL A 290 32.62 2.44 6.66
N GLN A 291 33.89 2.05 6.73
CA GLN A 291 34.83 2.68 7.65
C GLN A 291 34.93 4.15 7.22
N ARG A 292 34.31 5.03 8.01
CA ARG A 292 34.33 6.47 7.79
C ARG A 292 35.46 7.07 8.60
N GLU A 293 36.38 7.72 7.91
CA GLU A 293 37.52 8.45 8.46
C GLU A 293 37.53 9.90 7.96
N LEU A 294 38.43 10.72 8.49
CA LEU A 294 38.67 12.06 7.95
C LEU A 294 39.59 11.92 6.74
N CYS A 295 39.10 12.31 5.57
CA CYS A 295 39.82 12.27 4.29
C CYS A 295 40.13 13.69 3.82
N SER A 296 41.41 13.99 3.57
CA SER A 296 41.83 15.26 2.93
C SER A 296 41.57 15.18 1.43
N LEU A 297 40.69 16.04 0.91
CA LEU A 297 40.44 16.12 -0.54
C LEU A 297 41.63 16.73 -1.28
N ASN A 298 42.41 17.57 -0.61
CA ASN A 298 43.63 18.16 -1.16
C ASN A 298 44.63 17.05 -1.53
N ASP A 299 44.98 16.21 -0.56
CA ASP A 299 45.94 15.12 -0.70
C ASP A 299 45.48 14.15 -1.80
N ILE A 300 44.21 13.74 -1.78
CA ILE A 300 43.64 12.84 -2.78
C ILE A 300 43.78 13.43 -4.20
N ILE A 301 43.47 14.72 -4.37
CA ILE A 301 43.57 15.36 -5.69
C ILE A 301 45.03 15.49 -6.12
N GLU A 302 45.93 15.89 -5.23
CA GLU A 302 47.36 16.01 -5.53
C GLU A 302 47.97 14.66 -5.94
N ASP A 303 47.69 13.59 -5.19
CA ASP A 303 48.12 12.22 -5.50
C ASP A 303 47.63 11.78 -6.89
N LEU A 304 46.35 12.05 -7.22
CA LEU A 304 45.77 11.69 -8.51
C LEU A 304 46.38 12.48 -9.68
N ILE A 305 46.74 13.74 -9.47
CA ILE A 305 47.39 14.56 -10.50
C ILE A 305 48.78 14.00 -10.80
N GLU A 306 49.53 13.59 -9.77
CA GLU A 306 50.83 12.94 -9.95
C GLU A 306 50.68 11.56 -10.64
N GLU A 307 49.74 10.73 -10.18
CA GLU A 307 49.50 9.39 -10.76
C GLU A 307 49.16 9.47 -12.25
N PHE A 308 48.29 10.40 -12.64
CA PHE A 308 47.81 10.51 -14.03
C PHE A 308 48.65 11.42 -14.92
N ALA A 309 49.73 12.02 -14.42
CA ALA A 309 50.62 12.87 -15.21
C ALA A 309 51.18 12.13 -16.44
N ALA A 310 51.67 10.90 -16.26
CA ALA A 310 52.22 10.10 -17.36
C ALA A 310 51.14 9.76 -18.42
N MET A 311 49.92 9.45 -17.99
CA MET A 311 48.79 9.20 -18.89
C MET A 311 48.45 10.45 -19.69
N ALA A 312 48.33 11.61 -19.04
CA ALA A 312 48.03 12.89 -19.68
C ALA A 312 49.10 13.25 -20.74
N ILE A 313 50.39 13.09 -20.41
CA ILE A 313 51.50 13.30 -21.34
C ILE A 313 51.38 12.36 -22.55
N SER A 314 51.11 11.07 -22.33
CA SER A 314 50.95 10.10 -23.43
C SER A 314 49.78 10.43 -24.36
N SER A 315 48.71 11.01 -23.80
CA SER A 315 47.53 11.48 -24.53
C SER A 315 47.70 12.89 -25.13
N LYS A 316 48.83 13.57 -24.88
CA LYS A 316 49.10 14.96 -25.25
C LYS A 316 48.05 15.94 -24.68
N VAL A 317 47.66 15.73 -23.44
CA VAL A 317 46.69 16.56 -22.71
C VAL A 317 47.40 17.22 -21.53
N ILE A 318 47.11 18.49 -21.30
CA ILE A 318 47.61 19.22 -20.12
C ILE A 318 46.72 18.85 -18.93
N LEU A 319 47.30 18.30 -17.86
CA LEU A 319 46.60 18.01 -16.61
C LEU A 319 47.10 18.98 -15.53
N LYS A 320 46.18 19.71 -14.89
CA LYS A 320 46.52 20.64 -13.79
C LYS A 320 45.45 20.63 -12.70
N SER A 321 45.83 21.08 -11.51
CA SER A 321 44.92 21.35 -10.40
C SER A 321 44.89 22.84 -10.04
N GLU A 322 43.73 23.30 -9.59
CA GLU A 322 43.48 24.64 -9.06
C GLU A 322 42.80 24.51 -7.69
N ILE A 323 43.57 24.68 -6.62
CA ILE A 323 43.09 24.53 -5.24
C ILE A 323 42.83 25.94 -4.67
N HIS A 324 41.56 26.33 -4.57
CA HIS A 324 41.14 27.67 -4.14
C HIS A 324 40.82 27.75 -2.63
N VAL A 325 41.58 27.04 -1.80
CA VAL A 325 41.34 26.99 -0.36
C VAL A 325 42.58 27.28 0.49
N ASN A 326 42.39 28.10 1.52
CA ASN A 326 43.45 28.48 2.47
C ASN A 326 43.72 27.41 3.55
N LYS A 327 42.84 26.41 3.68
CA LYS A 327 42.94 25.30 4.63
C LYS A 327 42.46 24.03 3.96
N GLU A 328 43.10 22.91 4.31
CA GLU A 328 42.70 21.58 3.84
C GLU A 328 41.20 21.30 4.06
N ILE A 329 40.55 20.83 3.01
CA ILE A 329 39.18 20.36 3.06
C ILE A 329 39.20 18.89 3.46
N ASN A 330 38.88 18.65 4.72
CA ASN A 330 38.69 17.32 5.27
C ASN A 330 37.20 16.96 5.32
N ILE A 331 36.81 15.84 4.69
CA ILE A 331 35.44 15.30 4.74
C ILE A 331 35.41 13.96 5.49
N VAL A 332 34.24 13.59 6.02
CA VAL A 332 34.06 12.28 6.66
C VAL A 332 33.59 11.26 5.61
N GLY A 333 34.45 10.30 5.28
CA GLY A 333 34.20 9.38 4.18
C GLY A 333 35.14 8.19 4.18
N ASN A 334 35.20 7.47 3.07
CA ASN A 334 36.18 6.43 2.84
C ASN A 334 37.19 6.90 1.79
N SER A 335 38.47 6.94 2.16
CA SER A 335 39.51 7.51 1.31
C SER A 335 39.64 6.77 -0.02
N GLU A 336 39.63 5.43 0.00
CA GLU A 336 39.73 4.59 -1.21
C GLU A 336 38.55 4.84 -2.19
N GLN A 337 37.34 5.01 -1.67
CA GLN A 337 36.17 5.33 -2.49
C GLN A 337 36.29 6.73 -3.09
N LEU A 338 36.69 7.74 -2.31
CA LEU A 338 36.87 9.11 -2.81
C LEU A 338 37.99 9.17 -3.86
N TYR A 339 39.09 8.46 -3.64
CA TYR A 339 40.17 8.32 -4.62
C TYR A 339 39.65 7.75 -5.94
N ARG A 340 38.88 6.66 -5.87
CA ARG A 340 38.28 6.02 -7.04
C ARG A 340 37.25 6.91 -7.76
N LEU A 341 36.48 7.69 -7.02
CA LEU A 341 35.55 8.67 -7.58
C LEU A 341 36.30 9.66 -8.48
N PHE A 342 37.32 10.33 -7.95
CA PHE A 342 38.04 11.36 -8.70
C PHE A 342 38.92 10.76 -9.80
N SER A 343 39.53 9.60 -9.56
CA SER A 343 40.23 8.81 -10.59
C SER A 343 39.33 8.54 -11.81
N ASN A 344 38.10 8.07 -11.60
CA ASN A 344 37.15 7.82 -12.69
C ASN A 344 36.82 9.09 -13.49
N LEU A 345 36.68 10.24 -12.82
CA LEU A 345 36.38 11.50 -13.50
C LEU A 345 37.58 12.03 -14.29
N ILE A 346 38.79 11.97 -13.71
CA ILE A 346 40.03 12.44 -14.33
C ILE A 346 40.39 11.56 -15.54
N VAL A 347 40.33 10.23 -15.40
CA VAL A 347 40.60 9.30 -16.51
C VAL A 347 39.62 9.54 -17.66
N ASN A 348 38.33 9.75 -17.37
CA ASN A 348 37.36 10.10 -18.40
C ASN A 348 37.72 11.44 -19.08
N ALA A 349 38.04 12.47 -18.30
CA ALA A 349 38.43 13.77 -18.83
C ALA A 349 39.65 13.66 -19.77
N ILE A 350 40.68 12.91 -19.40
CA ILE A 350 41.87 12.68 -20.24
C ILE A 350 41.51 11.91 -21.52
N GLN A 351 40.74 10.82 -21.40
CA GLN A 351 40.40 9.96 -22.54
C GLN A 351 39.53 10.64 -23.59
N TYR A 352 38.65 11.56 -23.18
CA TYR A 352 37.72 12.26 -24.07
C TYR A 352 38.21 13.65 -24.51
N THR A 353 39.39 14.07 -24.05
CA THR A 353 40.08 15.27 -24.50
C THR A 353 40.94 14.98 -25.72
N LEU A 354 40.86 15.85 -26.73
CA LEU A 354 41.68 15.72 -27.93
C LEU A 354 43.14 16.15 -27.65
N PRO A 355 44.13 15.62 -28.38
CA PRO A 355 45.52 16.07 -28.27
C PRO A 355 45.66 17.58 -28.39
N GLY A 356 46.39 18.21 -27.47
CA GLY A 356 46.53 19.66 -27.33
C GLY A 356 45.48 20.33 -26.42
N GLY A 357 44.52 19.57 -25.89
CA GLY A 357 43.55 20.06 -24.92
C GLY A 357 44.04 20.04 -23.47
N GLU A 358 43.14 20.39 -22.55
CA GLU A 358 43.42 20.56 -21.13
C GLU A 358 42.33 19.92 -20.25
N VAL A 359 42.77 19.38 -19.11
CA VAL A 359 41.96 18.91 -17.99
C VAL A 359 42.38 19.66 -16.74
N THR A 360 41.42 20.32 -16.09
CA THR A 360 41.62 21.09 -14.86
C THR A 360 40.78 20.50 -13.73
N VAL A 361 41.42 20.14 -12.62
CA VAL A 361 40.74 19.72 -11.38
C VAL A 361 40.71 20.88 -10.40
N ILE A 362 39.52 21.43 -10.17
CA ILE A 362 39.33 22.61 -9.33
C ILE A 362 38.74 22.15 -8.00
N LEU A 363 39.40 22.47 -6.89
CA LEU A 363 38.89 22.25 -5.54
C LEU A 363 38.48 23.60 -4.94
N ASP A 364 37.21 23.71 -4.57
CA ASP A 364 36.61 24.92 -4.03
C ASP A 364 35.76 24.60 -2.80
N LYS A 365 35.41 25.64 -2.04
CA LYS A 365 34.50 25.53 -0.90
C LYS A 365 33.29 26.41 -1.15
N TYR A 366 32.10 25.80 -1.14
CA TYR A 366 30.84 26.51 -1.30
C TYR A 366 29.98 26.28 -0.05
N ASP A 367 29.78 27.34 0.74
CA ASP A 367 29.05 27.30 2.01
C ASP A 367 29.49 26.18 2.98
N SER A 368 28.65 25.14 3.13
CA SER A 368 28.85 23.97 3.99
C SER A 368 29.38 22.75 3.22
N ASP A 369 29.66 22.88 1.94
CA ASP A 369 30.02 21.78 1.05
C ASP A 369 31.40 22.00 0.42
N ALA A 370 32.09 20.89 0.19
CA ALA A 370 33.28 20.83 -0.65
C ALA A 370 32.84 20.62 -2.09
N GLU A 371 33.33 21.43 -3.01
CA GLU A 371 33.05 21.30 -4.43
C GLU A 371 34.32 20.93 -5.19
N VAL A 372 34.27 19.85 -5.96
CA VAL A 372 35.34 19.44 -6.87
C VAL A 372 34.81 19.46 -8.29
N ARG A 373 35.42 20.27 -9.16
CA ARG A 373 35.09 20.34 -10.59
C ARG A 373 36.20 19.69 -11.41
N VAL A 374 35.86 18.70 -12.21
CA VAL A 374 36.76 18.13 -13.23
C VAL A 374 36.32 18.68 -14.58
N LYS A 375 37.07 19.65 -15.10
CA LYS A 375 36.78 20.35 -16.35
C LYS A 375 37.71 19.87 -17.45
N ASP A 376 37.15 19.52 -18.60
CA ASP A 376 37.88 19.12 -19.80
C ASP A 376 37.56 20.03 -20.99
N THR A 377 38.48 20.14 -21.94
CA THR A 377 38.26 20.81 -23.24
C THR A 377 38.00 19.80 -24.36
N GLY A 378 37.36 18.67 -24.03
CA GLY A 378 37.20 17.54 -24.92
C GLY A 378 36.03 17.64 -25.90
N ILE A 379 35.58 16.47 -26.37
CA ILE A 379 34.54 16.38 -27.41
C ILE A 379 33.16 16.87 -26.95
N GLY A 380 32.94 16.98 -25.64
CA GLY A 380 31.65 17.29 -25.04
C GLY A 380 30.60 16.18 -25.20
N ILE A 381 29.46 16.38 -24.53
CA ILE A 381 28.36 15.44 -24.42
C ILE A 381 27.09 16.11 -24.98
N PRO A 382 26.36 15.47 -25.91
CA PRO A 382 25.10 16.01 -26.41
C PRO A 382 24.06 16.17 -25.30
N LYS A 383 23.24 17.23 -25.36
CA LYS A 383 22.25 17.53 -24.31
C LYS A 383 21.27 16.39 -24.01
N HIS A 384 20.88 15.62 -25.03
CA HIS A 384 19.95 14.49 -24.87
C HIS A 384 20.58 13.27 -24.18
N GLU A 385 21.91 13.24 -24.05
CA GLU A 385 22.67 12.14 -23.44
C GLU A 385 22.96 12.40 -21.96
N LEU A 386 22.93 13.66 -21.51
CA LEU A 386 23.35 14.08 -20.15
C LEU A 386 22.60 13.36 -19.02
N SER A 387 21.34 12.97 -19.24
CA SER A 387 20.58 12.22 -18.23
C SER A 387 21.06 10.78 -18.05
N ASN A 388 21.68 10.21 -19.09
CA ASN A 388 21.97 8.78 -19.20
C ASN A 388 23.45 8.47 -19.00
N VAL A 389 24.35 9.46 -19.03
CA VAL A 389 25.81 9.23 -18.88
C VAL A 389 26.22 8.59 -17.55
N PHE A 390 25.34 8.63 -16.55
CA PHE A 390 25.55 7.97 -15.26
C PHE A 390 24.91 6.56 -15.18
N ASP A 391 24.22 6.12 -16.23
CA ASP A 391 23.66 4.78 -16.30
C ASP A 391 24.79 3.76 -16.53
N ARG A 392 24.59 2.56 -15.97
CA ARG A 392 25.59 1.47 -16.07
C ARG A 392 25.74 1.05 -17.54
N PHE A 393 26.98 0.83 -17.95
CA PHE A 393 27.34 0.42 -19.32
C PHE A 393 26.95 1.42 -20.42
N TYR A 394 26.50 2.63 -20.05
CA TYR A 394 26.08 3.64 -21.01
C TYR A 394 27.27 4.29 -21.71
N ARG A 395 27.15 4.50 -23.02
CA ARG A 395 28.21 5.08 -23.86
C ARG A 395 27.58 5.89 -25.00
N VAL A 396 27.97 7.16 -25.10
CA VAL A 396 27.43 8.11 -26.10
C VAL A 396 27.73 7.72 -27.56
N ASN A 397 28.85 7.02 -27.83
CA ASN A 397 29.22 6.56 -29.17
C ASN A 397 29.96 5.21 -29.12
N SER A 398 29.33 4.12 -29.56
CA SER A 398 29.90 2.76 -29.53
C SER A 398 31.11 2.57 -30.45
N ASP A 399 31.17 3.29 -31.58
CA ASP A 399 32.12 2.95 -32.66
C ASP A 399 33.54 3.51 -32.42
N ARG A 400 33.65 4.74 -31.91
CA ARG A 400 34.94 5.36 -31.59
C ARG A 400 35.52 4.86 -30.26
N SER A 401 34.66 4.34 -29.39
CA SER A 401 34.99 3.98 -28.01
C SER A 401 35.45 2.52 -27.85
N ARG A 402 35.34 1.69 -28.90
CA ARG A 402 35.98 0.36 -28.95
C ARG A 402 37.51 0.46 -28.83
N HIS A 403 38.11 1.55 -29.29
CA HIS A 403 39.56 1.78 -29.22
C HIS A 403 40.05 2.27 -27.84
N THR A 404 39.22 2.97 -27.07
CA THR A 404 39.60 3.50 -25.74
C THR A 404 39.29 2.55 -24.58
N GLY A 405 38.57 1.45 -24.82
CA GLY A 405 38.50 0.31 -23.88
C GLY A 405 37.65 0.47 -22.62
N GLY A 406 36.97 1.61 -22.43
CA GLY A 406 36.11 1.84 -21.25
C GLY A 406 34.92 0.89 -21.16
N SER A 407 34.58 0.46 -19.93
CA SER A 407 33.46 -0.43 -19.61
C SER A 407 32.09 0.28 -19.55
N GLY A 408 32.08 1.60 -19.49
CA GLY A 408 30.87 2.39 -19.19
C GLY A 408 30.41 2.29 -17.73
N LEU A 409 31.26 1.77 -16.81
CA LEU A 409 30.93 1.67 -15.38
C LEU A 409 31.48 2.83 -14.55
N GLY A 410 32.51 3.54 -15.02
CA GLY A 410 33.23 4.56 -14.23
C GLY A 410 32.32 5.69 -13.69
N LEU A 411 31.46 6.28 -14.54
CA LEU A 411 30.53 7.34 -14.11
C LEU A 411 29.42 6.81 -13.19
N ALA A 412 28.96 5.57 -13.40
CA ALA A 412 27.98 4.93 -12.52
C ALA A 412 28.58 4.66 -11.12
N ILE A 413 29.86 4.25 -11.06
CA ILE A 413 30.61 4.07 -9.81
C ILE A 413 30.82 5.41 -9.12
N ALA A 414 31.25 6.45 -9.86
CA ALA A 414 31.39 7.80 -9.33
C ALA A 414 30.08 8.28 -8.68
N LYS A 415 28.95 8.13 -9.38
CA LYS A 415 27.63 8.49 -8.84
C LYS A 415 27.27 7.69 -7.59
N ALA A 416 27.51 6.38 -7.58
CA ALA A 416 27.25 5.53 -6.41
C ALA A 416 28.07 5.95 -5.18
N ILE A 417 29.35 6.27 -5.38
CA ILE A 417 30.25 6.74 -4.32
C ILE A 417 29.76 8.08 -3.77
N VAL A 418 29.46 9.06 -4.63
CA VAL A 418 28.98 10.39 -4.22
C VAL A 418 27.67 10.29 -3.42
N VAL A 419 26.71 9.50 -3.91
CA VAL A 419 25.44 9.27 -3.20
C VAL A 419 25.65 8.60 -1.84
N SER A 420 26.57 7.64 -1.72
CA SER A 420 26.90 7.00 -0.44
C SER A 420 27.57 7.93 0.57
N HIS A 421 28.18 9.01 0.09
CA HIS A 421 28.76 10.10 0.89
C HIS A 421 27.78 11.26 1.11
N HIS A 422 26.50 11.09 0.75
CA HIS A 422 25.46 12.13 0.86
C HIS A 422 25.76 13.40 0.04
N GLY A 423 26.55 13.26 -1.03
CA GLY A 423 26.85 14.33 -1.97
C GLY A 423 25.99 14.28 -3.23
N ASN A 424 26.29 15.18 -4.16
CA ASN A 424 25.67 15.21 -5.49
C ASN A 424 26.72 15.31 -6.61
N LEU A 425 26.46 14.63 -7.73
CA LEU A 425 27.31 14.64 -8.94
C LEU A 425 26.46 15.13 -10.11
N SER A 426 26.85 16.24 -10.71
CA SER A 426 26.22 16.81 -11.91
C SER A 426 27.25 16.98 -13.04
N VAL A 427 26.75 17.25 -14.24
CA VAL A 427 27.57 17.49 -15.43
C VAL A 427 27.01 18.63 -16.26
N GLU A 428 27.89 19.54 -16.66
CA GLU A 428 27.64 20.57 -17.65
C GLU A 428 28.50 20.27 -18.87
N SER A 429 27.92 20.29 -20.06
CA SER A 429 28.69 19.96 -21.27
C SER A 429 28.09 20.58 -22.52
N GLU A 430 28.97 20.95 -23.45
CA GLU A 430 28.58 21.39 -24.77
C GLU A 430 29.48 20.72 -25.82
N VAL A 431 28.86 20.19 -26.87
CA VAL A 431 29.55 19.46 -27.94
C VAL A 431 30.65 20.34 -28.55
N LYS A 432 31.87 19.81 -28.62
CA LYS A 432 33.13 20.46 -29.05
C LYS A 432 33.66 21.59 -28.14
N LYS A 433 33.06 21.84 -26.99
CA LYS A 433 33.60 22.77 -25.98
C LYS A 433 34.13 22.08 -24.72
N GLY A 434 33.81 20.80 -24.55
CA GLY A 434 34.22 19.99 -23.41
C GLY A 434 33.11 19.82 -22.37
N SER A 435 33.49 19.29 -21.21
CA SER A 435 32.55 19.00 -20.11
C SER A 435 33.11 19.45 -18.77
N THR A 436 32.23 19.60 -17.80
CA THR A 436 32.58 19.88 -16.41
C THR A 436 31.73 18.99 -15.52
N PHE A 437 32.37 18.03 -14.88
CA PHE A 437 31.75 17.21 -13.84
C PHE A 437 31.91 17.91 -12.50
N ILE A 438 30.81 18.10 -11.78
CA ILE A 438 30.76 18.86 -10.54
C ILE A 438 30.34 17.90 -9.42
N VAL A 439 31.25 17.67 -8.47
CA VAL A 439 31.01 16.87 -7.28
C VAL A 439 30.85 17.80 -6.08
N THR A 440 29.76 17.65 -5.34
CA THR A 440 29.51 18.35 -4.09
C THR A 440 29.43 17.34 -2.95
N LEU A 441 30.20 17.56 -1.88
CA LEU A 441 30.32 16.65 -0.74
C LEU A 441 30.12 17.44 0.57
N PRO A 442 29.33 16.94 1.54
CA PRO A 442 29.10 17.65 2.79
C PRO A 442 30.39 17.88 3.57
N TYR A 443 30.72 19.15 3.83
CA TYR A 443 31.90 19.59 4.55
C TYR A 443 31.53 20.03 5.97
N ASN A 444 31.47 19.07 6.90
CA ASN A 444 31.09 19.36 8.28
C ASN A 444 32.30 19.78 9.14
N GLN A 445 32.48 21.08 9.34
CA GLN A 445 33.53 21.63 10.22
C GLN A 445 33.42 21.16 11.69
N SER A 446 32.23 20.71 12.13
CA SER A 446 31.97 20.31 13.53
C SER A 446 32.65 19.00 13.95
N SER A 447 32.99 18.13 12.98
CA SER A 447 33.56 16.80 13.25
C SER A 447 35.01 16.83 13.76
N ARG A 448 35.73 17.95 13.58
CA ARG A 448 37.09 18.12 14.10
C ARG A 448 37.15 18.03 15.63
N SER A 449 36.08 18.37 16.35
CA SER A 449 36.05 18.33 17.82
C SER A 449 35.73 16.97 18.44
N LYS A 450 35.05 16.06 17.69
CA LYS A 450 34.59 14.77 18.24
C LYS A 450 35.56 13.61 18.01
N LEU A 451 36.39 13.65 16.96
CA LEU A 451 37.36 12.59 16.69
C LEU A 451 38.68 12.78 17.45
N ILE A 452 39.11 14.01 17.72
CA ILE A 452 40.31 14.29 18.52
C ILE A 452 40.12 13.89 19.99
N LYS A 453 38.87 13.84 20.49
CA LYS A 453 38.56 13.37 21.86
C LYS A 453 38.62 11.84 22.04
N LYS A 454 38.89 11.07 20.99
CA LYS A 454 38.86 9.59 21.03
C LYS A 454 40.19 8.92 20.69
N ARG A 455 41.29 9.68 20.60
CA ARG A 455 42.66 9.15 20.54
C ARG A 455 43.32 9.20 21.90
#